data_AF-A0A946EE41-F1
#
_entry.id   AF-A0A946EE41-F1
#
_cell.length_a   1.000
_cell.length_b   1.000
_cell.length_c   1.000
_cell.angle_alpha   90.00
_cell.angle_beta   90.00
_cell.angle_gamma   90.00
#
_symmetry.space_group_name_H-M   'P 1'
#
loop_
_entity.id
_entity.type
_entity.pdbx_description
1 polymer ?
#
loop_
_entity_poly.entity_id
_entity_poly.type
_entity_poly.pdbx_seq_one_letter_code
_entity_poly.pdbx_strand_id
1 'polypeptide(L)'
;MNRYLLLAPLILTVNACGTVGYEAEKSYCTALWIEKIPENPQQRLTTRYRYELQPTGDFNYKLDQNGNSVAVPNYNRVRIPYPVVESVDLNAKRRNSHITACAKRACQAKFGNPACE
;
A
#
# COMPACT_ATOMS: atom_id res chain seq x y z
N MET A 1 32.17 -32.09 32.07
CA MET A 1 31.12 -31.08 32.34
C MET A 1 31.71 -29.75 31.88
N ASN A 2 31.23 -29.00 30.89
CA ASN A 2 29.91 -28.83 30.30
C ASN A 2 29.99 -28.92 28.77
N ARG A 3 29.20 -29.84 28.20
CA ARG A 3 28.60 -29.70 26.86
C ARG A 3 27.52 -28.61 26.95
N TYR A 4 26.99 -28.14 25.82
CA TYR A 4 25.96 -27.10 25.67
C TYR A 4 26.49 -25.66 25.57
N LEU A 5 26.97 -25.29 24.38
CA LEU A 5 26.70 -23.97 23.77
C LEU A 5 27.02 -24.00 22.26
N LEU A 6 26.68 -25.12 21.61
CA LEU A 6 26.61 -25.24 20.15
C LEU A 6 25.13 -25.39 19.80
N LEU A 7 24.40 -24.28 19.65
CA LEU A 7 23.07 -24.22 19.00
C LEU A 7 22.53 -22.78 19.07
N ALA A 8 23.01 -21.91 18.19
CA ALA A 8 22.26 -20.74 17.74
C ALA A 8 22.95 -20.13 16.50
N PRO A 9 22.72 -20.69 15.31
CA PRO A 9 22.37 -19.77 14.23
C PRO A 9 21.30 -20.41 13.33
N LEU A 10 20.02 -20.33 13.71
CA LEU A 10 18.94 -20.72 12.78
C LEU A 10 17.57 -20.15 13.16
N ILE A 11 17.46 -18.85 13.38
CA ILE A 11 16.14 -18.19 13.40
C ILE A 11 16.27 -16.84 12.70
N LEU A 12 16.45 -16.87 11.38
CA LEU A 12 16.43 -15.67 10.51
C LEU A 12 15.67 -15.93 9.21
N THR A 13 14.62 -16.74 9.28
CA THR A 13 13.57 -16.87 8.26
C THR A 13 12.27 -16.90 9.08
N VAL A 14 11.19 -16.15 8.85
CA VAL A 14 10.56 -15.66 7.63
C VAL A 14 9.68 -14.48 8.04
N ASN A 15 9.96 -13.27 7.54
CA ASN A 15 8.99 -12.14 7.55
C ASN A 15 9.12 -11.32 6.25
N ALA A 16 9.41 -11.98 5.13
CA ALA A 16 9.28 -11.37 3.82
C ALA A 16 7.95 -11.82 3.22
N CYS A 17 6.98 -10.91 3.18
CA CYS A 17 5.70 -11.10 2.52
C CYS A 17 5.95 -11.17 1.00
N GLY A 18 6.31 -12.37 0.51
CA GLY A 18 6.71 -12.65 -0.88
C GLY A 18 8.07 -13.34 -0.92
N THR A 19 8.09 -14.62 -1.34
CA THR A 19 9.35 -15.35 -1.54
C THR A 19 10.14 -14.73 -2.69
N VAL A 20 11.48 -14.81 -2.62
CA VAL A 20 12.36 -14.36 -3.72
C VAL A 20 12.01 -15.10 -5.03
N GLY A 21 11.62 -16.38 -4.93
CA GLY A 21 11.17 -17.18 -6.08
C GLY A 21 9.90 -16.64 -6.72
N TYR A 22 8.90 -16.25 -5.93
CA TYR A 22 7.64 -15.71 -6.47
C TYR A 22 7.85 -14.38 -7.19
N GLU A 23 8.64 -13.46 -6.63
CA GLU A 23 8.93 -12.18 -7.28
C GLU A 23 9.72 -12.34 -8.59
N ALA A 24 10.61 -13.34 -8.67
CA ALA A 24 11.32 -13.67 -9.91
C ALA A 24 10.35 -14.14 -11.01
N GLU A 25 9.48 -15.10 -10.73
CA GLU A 25 8.48 -15.57 -11.71
C GLU A 25 7.48 -14.47 -12.08
N LYS A 26 7.07 -13.65 -11.11
CA LYS A 26 6.17 -12.51 -11.33
C LYS A 26 6.79 -11.45 -12.23
N SER A 27 8.08 -11.17 -12.10
CA SER A 27 8.79 -10.24 -13.00
C SER A 27 8.76 -10.71 -14.46
N TYR A 28 9.11 -11.98 -14.69
CA TYR A 28 9.02 -12.58 -16.02
C TYR A 28 7.61 -12.54 -16.60
N CYS A 29 6.62 -12.95 -15.81
CA CYS A 29 5.21 -12.90 -16.21
C CYS A 29 4.72 -11.47 -16.47
N THR A 30 5.24 -10.48 -15.74
CA THR A 30 4.91 -9.06 -15.95
C THR A 30 5.34 -8.61 -17.33
N ALA A 31 6.59 -8.88 -17.73
CA ALA A 31 7.08 -8.55 -19.07
C ALA A 31 6.21 -9.19 -20.16
N LEU A 32 5.91 -10.49 -20.04
CA LEU A 32 5.10 -11.22 -21.00
C LEU A 32 3.68 -10.63 -21.16
N TRP A 33 3.04 -10.27 -20.06
CA TRP A 33 1.65 -9.83 -20.08
C TRP A 33 1.46 -8.33 -20.33
N ILE A 34 2.50 -7.51 -20.14
CA ILE A 34 2.51 -6.13 -20.62
C ILE A 34 2.46 -6.10 -22.15
N GLU A 35 3.23 -6.97 -22.84
CA GLU A 35 3.19 -7.05 -24.30
C GLU A 35 1.83 -7.55 -24.83
N LYS A 36 1.26 -8.57 -24.17
CA LYS A 36 -0.04 -9.16 -24.59
C LYS A 36 -1.24 -8.29 -24.26
N ILE A 37 -1.18 -7.55 -23.15
CA ILE A 37 -2.27 -6.70 -22.65
C ILE A 37 -1.65 -5.35 -22.29
N PRO A 38 -1.38 -4.47 -23.28
CA PRO A 38 -0.75 -3.20 -23.04
C PRO A 38 -1.61 -2.31 -22.14
N GLU A 39 -0.98 -1.29 -21.58
CA GLU A 39 -1.67 -0.25 -20.83
C GLU A 39 -2.70 0.45 -21.71
N ASN A 40 -3.87 0.70 -21.14
CA ASN A 40 -4.93 1.48 -21.76
C ASN A 40 -5.31 2.62 -20.80
N PRO A 41 -4.50 3.69 -20.74
CA PRO A 41 -4.74 4.80 -19.84
C PRO A 41 -5.98 5.60 -20.27
N GLN A 42 -6.91 5.78 -19.35
CA GLN A 42 -8.07 6.63 -19.53
C GLN A 42 -8.12 7.70 -18.43
N GLN A 43 -8.31 8.95 -18.82
CA GLN A 43 -8.57 10.03 -17.88
C GLN A 43 -9.98 9.88 -17.30
N ARG A 44 -10.09 9.84 -15.98
CA ARG A 44 -11.36 9.73 -15.26
C ARG A 44 -11.46 10.81 -14.20
N LEU A 45 -12.65 11.39 -14.08
CA LEU A 45 -12.97 12.30 -12.99
C LEU A 45 -13.24 11.47 -11.73
N THR A 46 -12.40 11.63 -10.72
CA THR A 46 -12.48 10.92 -9.45
C THR A 46 -12.63 11.92 -8.31
N THR A 47 -13.44 11.59 -7.31
CA THR A 47 -13.53 12.38 -6.08
C THR A 47 -12.44 11.96 -5.10
N ARG A 48 -11.53 12.88 -4.77
CA ARG A 48 -10.57 12.75 -3.67
C ARG A 48 -11.06 13.54 -2.47
N TYR A 49 -10.42 13.29 -1.32
CA TYR A 49 -10.77 13.95 -0.06
C TYR A 49 -9.54 14.57 0.56
N ARG A 50 -9.66 15.81 1.00
CA ARG A 50 -8.68 16.48 1.85
C ARG A 50 -9.31 16.85 3.17
N TYR A 51 -8.47 17.02 4.19
CA TYR A 51 -8.94 17.47 5.49
C TYR A 51 -8.57 18.92 5.68
N GLU A 52 -9.55 19.72 6.06
CA GLU A 52 -9.37 21.13 6.41
C GLU A 52 -9.84 21.39 7.84
N LEU A 53 -9.23 22.37 8.48
CA LEU A 53 -9.70 22.87 9.76
C LEU A 53 -10.79 23.91 9.50
N GLN A 54 -12.02 23.59 9.89
CA GLN A 54 -13.13 24.52 9.82
C GLN A 54 -13.41 25.08 11.22
N PRO A 55 -13.54 26.41 11.37
CA PRO A 55 -13.90 27.00 12.64
C PRO A 55 -15.31 26.54 13.02
N THR A 56 -15.48 26.17 14.29
CA THR A 56 -16.76 25.67 14.81
C THR A 56 -17.76 26.77 15.14
N GLY A 57 -17.28 28.01 15.27
CA GLY A 57 -18.04 29.12 15.86
C GLY A 57 -17.86 29.24 17.37
N ASP A 58 -17.36 28.18 18.03
CA ASP A 58 -17.08 28.18 19.46
C ASP A 58 -15.67 28.66 19.77
N PHE A 59 -15.51 29.22 20.97
CA PHE A 59 -14.23 29.67 21.52
C PHE A 59 -13.92 28.92 22.82
N ASN A 60 -12.68 28.48 22.95
CA ASN A 60 -12.12 28.01 24.21
C ASN A 60 -11.32 29.14 24.85
N TYR A 61 -11.44 29.32 26.15
CA TYR A 61 -10.69 30.35 26.87
C TYR A 61 -9.43 29.75 27.51
N LYS A 62 -8.29 30.40 27.29
CA LYS A 62 -7.00 30.01 27.88
C LYS A 62 -6.34 31.23 28.51
N LEU A 63 -5.60 31.04 29.60
CA LEU A 63 -4.83 32.12 30.20
C LEU A 63 -3.57 32.39 29.36
N ASP A 64 -3.28 33.67 29.11
CA ASP A 64 -2.01 34.10 28.51
C ASP A 64 -0.86 34.09 29.54
N GLN A 65 0.34 34.47 29.10
CA GLN A 65 1.53 34.51 29.96
C GLN A 65 1.42 35.52 31.11
N ASN A 66 0.46 36.45 31.04
CA ASN A 66 0.21 37.48 32.03
C ASN A 66 -1.01 37.15 32.91
N GLY A 67 -1.63 35.97 32.74
CA GLY A 67 -2.79 35.53 33.51
C GLY A 67 -4.13 36.09 33.05
N ASN A 68 -4.20 36.73 31.87
CA ASN A 68 -5.47 37.20 31.30
C ASN A 68 -6.16 36.09 30.51
N SER A 69 -7.49 36.02 30.60
CA SER A 69 -8.28 35.08 29.80
C SER A 69 -8.36 35.54 28.34
N VAL A 70 -7.89 34.70 27.42
CA VAL A 70 -7.88 34.94 25.98
C VAL A 70 -8.73 33.90 25.27
N ALA A 71 -9.62 34.36 24.40
CA ALA A 71 -10.44 33.49 23.56
C ALA A 71 -9.60 32.89 22.42
N VAL A 72 -9.65 31.57 22.28
CA VAL A 72 -8.97 30.80 21.24
C VAL A 72 -10.04 30.07 20.41
N PRO A 73 -10.12 30.30 19.09
CA PRO A 73 -11.13 29.67 18.26
C PRO A 73 -10.97 28.14 18.24
N ASN A 74 -12.09 27.44 18.34
CA ASN A 74 -12.13 25.99 18.25
C ASN A 74 -12.35 25.54 16.80
N TYR A 75 -11.64 24.48 16.39
CA TYR A 75 -11.65 23.98 15.01
C TYR A 75 -12.04 22.51 14.96
N ASN A 76 -12.85 22.16 13.97
CA ASN A 76 -13.14 20.78 13.61
C ASN A 76 -12.41 20.39 12.34
N ARG A 77 -11.86 19.17 12.30
CA ARG A 77 -11.25 18.63 11.09
C ARG A 77 -12.35 18.04 10.20
N VAL A 78 -12.61 18.71 9.08
CA VAL A 78 -13.68 18.36 8.14
C VAL A 78 -13.10 17.74 6.88
N ARG A 79 -13.70 16.65 6.41
CA ARG A 79 -13.31 15.95 5.20
C ARG A 79 -14.05 16.55 4.00
N ILE A 80 -13.31 17.23 3.12
CA ILE A 80 -13.88 17.96 1.98
C ILE A 80 -13.59 17.19 0.69
N PRO A 81 -14.63 16.81 -0.08
CA PRO A 81 -14.46 16.19 -1.39
C PRO A 81 -14.00 17.23 -2.42
N TYR A 82 -13.11 16.84 -3.32
CA TYR A 82 -12.74 17.64 -4.48
C TYR A 82 -12.54 16.75 -5.72
N PRO A 83 -12.94 17.20 -6.92
CA PRO A 83 -12.75 16.45 -8.14
C PRO A 83 -11.29 16.53 -8.59
N VAL A 84 -10.75 15.40 -9.06
CA VAL A 84 -9.42 15.28 -9.67
C VAL A 84 -9.54 14.46 -10.93
N VAL A 85 -8.81 14.86 -11.98
CA VAL A 85 -8.66 14.04 -13.19
C VAL A 85 -7.47 13.11 -12.97
N GLU A 86 -7.73 11.81 -13.00
CA GLU A 86 -6.72 10.77 -12.79
C GLU A 86 -6.62 9.86 -14.01
N SER A 87 -5.39 9.49 -14.38
CA SER A 87 -5.15 8.46 -15.39
C SER A 87 -5.34 7.08 -14.76
N VAL A 88 -6.30 6.31 -15.28
CA VAL A 88 -6.60 4.95 -14.83
C VAL A 88 -6.35 3.99 -15.98
N ASP A 89 -5.46 3.02 -15.78
CA ASP A 89 -5.27 1.94 -16.74
C ASP A 89 -6.44 0.94 -16.65
N LEU A 90 -7.27 0.91 -17.69
CA LEU A 90 -8.44 0.04 -17.77
C LEU A 90 -8.07 -1.45 -17.81
N ASN A 91 -6.89 -1.75 -18.34
CA ASN A 91 -6.41 -3.11 -18.50
C ASN A 91 -5.70 -3.63 -17.25
N ALA A 92 -5.33 -2.77 -16.30
CA ALA A 92 -4.52 -3.15 -15.14
C ALA A 92 -5.10 -4.34 -14.38
N LYS A 93 -6.42 -4.34 -14.09
CA LYS A 93 -7.06 -5.45 -13.37
C LYS A 93 -6.94 -6.77 -14.13
N ARG A 94 -7.24 -6.77 -15.42
CA ARG A 94 -7.16 -7.96 -16.28
C ARG A 94 -5.72 -8.45 -16.38
N ARG A 95 -4.78 -7.54 -16.71
CA ARG A 95 -3.35 -7.84 -16.83
C ARG A 95 -2.79 -8.43 -15.53
N ASN A 96 -3.04 -7.80 -14.39
CA ASN A 96 -2.55 -8.25 -13.08
C ASN A 96 -3.09 -9.64 -12.70
N SER A 97 -4.34 -9.96 -13.08
CA SER A 97 -4.89 -11.30 -12.91
C SER A 97 -4.12 -12.34 -13.72
N HIS A 98 -3.75 -12.03 -14.96
CA HIS A 98 -2.97 -12.93 -15.80
C HIS A 98 -1.52 -13.08 -15.31
N ILE A 99 -0.88 -11.99 -14.88
CA ILE A 99 0.45 -12.00 -14.26
C ILE A 99 0.46 -12.93 -13.04
N THR A 100 -0.50 -12.74 -12.14
CA THR A 100 -0.61 -13.54 -10.91
C THR A 100 -0.83 -15.03 -11.22
N ALA A 101 -1.72 -15.34 -12.17
CA ALA A 101 -1.97 -16.73 -12.56
C ALA A 101 -0.74 -17.37 -13.24
N CYS A 102 0.01 -16.61 -14.04
CA CYS A 102 1.24 -17.05 -14.67
C CYS A 102 2.31 -17.39 -13.62
N ALA A 103 2.55 -16.48 -12.66
CA ALA A 103 3.53 -16.69 -11.60
C ALA A 103 3.19 -17.91 -10.74
N LYS A 104 1.94 -18.03 -10.29
CA LYS A 104 1.50 -19.19 -9.50
C LYS A 104 1.65 -20.52 -10.23
N ARG A 105 1.35 -20.58 -11.53
CA ARG A 105 1.52 -21.80 -12.33
C ARG A 105 3.00 -22.15 -12.51
N ALA A 106 3.84 -21.15 -12.77
CA ALA A 106 5.28 -21.36 -12.88
C ALA A 106 5.87 -21.86 -11.55
N CYS A 107 5.45 -21.26 -10.42
CA CYS A 107 5.80 -21.72 -9.08
C CYS A 107 5.36 -23.16 -8.83
N GLN A 108 4.09 -23.48 -9.12
CA GLN A 108 3.56 -24.84 -8.94
C GLN A 108 4.35 -25.88 -9.74
N ALA A 109 4.76 -25.54 -10.97
CA ALA A 109 5.52 -26.44 -11.83
C ALA A 109 6.99 -26.63 -11.37
N LYS A 110 7.61 -25.58 -10.82
CA LYS A 110 9.03 -25.59 -10.41
C LYS A 110 9.26 -26.08 -8.98
N PHE A 111 8.40 -25.67 -8.05
CA PHE A 111 8.56 -25.87 -6.60
C PHE A 111 7.47 -26.73 -5.97
N GLY A 112 6.47 -27.17 -6.77
CA GLY A 112 5.35 -27.97 -6.26
C GLY A 112 4.34 -27.18 -5.42
N ASN A 113 4.53 -25.86 -5.26
CA ASN A 113 3.63 -24.99 -4.52
C ASN A 113 3.47 -23.63 -5.24
N PRO A 114 2.31 -22.94 -5.11
CA PRO A 114 2.04 -21.70 -5.83
C PRO A 114 2.75 -20.47 -5.24
N ALA A 115 3.41 -20.62 -4.08
CA ALA A 115 4.12 -19.56 -3.39
C ALA A 115 5.61 -19.50 -3.74
N CYS A 116 6.13 -20.44 -4.54
CA CYS A 116 7.57 -20.57 -4.81
C CYS A 116 8.39 -20.63 -3.51
N GLU A 117 7.90 -21.39 -2.53
CA GLU A 117 8.62 -21.74 -1.28
C GLU A 117 9.51 -22.97 -1.46
#